data_AF-A0A9P0CXI8-F1
#
_entry.id   AF-A0A9P0CXI8-F1
#
_cell.length_a   1.000
_cell.length_b   1.000
_cell.length_c   1.000
_cell.angle_alpha   90.00
_cell.angle_beta   90.00
_cell.angle_gamma   90.00
#
_symmetry.space_group_name_H-M   'P 1'
#
loop_
_entity.id
_entity.type
_entity.pdbx_description
1 polymer ?
#
loop_
_entity_poly.entity_id
_entity_poly.type
_entity_poly.pdbx_seq_one_letter_code
_entity_poly.pdbx_strand_id
1 'polypeptide(L)'
;MENAVASGSGAQTQCAPERKLNKTPKASIIKMAKVKGEEYINHRGKLIEKCTIGKNCRAEEKQRSTDYPDTLINLIKDHIKSFKPRQSHYSRRKNPLRFCLPEGLTIKDMHSMFQSEYLINIHYKIYYKIFTTNFNLKFGFPRSDTCSQCHSFQQKLSSPEISDAEKVQITMVKELH
;
A
#
# COMPACT_ATOMS: atom_id res chain seq x y z
N MET A 1 -20.87 -102.44 5.91
CA MET A 1 -21.98 -102.03 5.01
C MET A 1 -22.15 -100.55 5.29
N GLU A 2 -21.82 -99.60 4.43
CA GLU A 2 -21.76 -99.55 2.96
C GLU A 2 -20.55 -98.75 2.46
N ASN A 3 -20.22 -99.01 1.19
CA ASN A 3 -19.23 -98.39 0.33
C ASN A 3 -19.67 -96.95 -0.05
N ALA A 4 -18.77 -95.97 -0.05
CA ALA A 4 -17.99 -95.46 -1.20
C ALA A 4 -18.69 -94.36 -2.05
N VAL A 5 -17.80 -93.62 -2.72
CA VAL A 5 -17.98 -92.84 -3.96
C VAL A 5 -18.09 -91.31 -3.81
N ALA A 6 -16.90 -90.70 -3.98
CA ALA A 6 -16.55 -89.64 -4.92
C ALA A 6 -17.40 -88.35 -5.00
N SER A 7 -16.72 -87.19 -5.04
CA SER A 7 -16.38 -86.52 -6.30
C SER A 7 -15.95 -85.06 -6.10
N GLY A 8 -14.87 -84.67 -6.80
CA GLY A 8 -14.74 -83.39 -7.51
C GLY A 8 -14.35 -82.17 -6.66
N SER A 9 -13.08 -81.75 -6.70
CA SER A 9 -12.54 -80.76 -7.66
C SER A 9 -13.03 -79.33 -7.42
N GLY A 10 -12.23 -78.57 -6.67
CA GLY A 10 -12.29 -77.11 -6.63
C GLY A 10 -10.89 -76.58 -6.41
N ALA A 11 -10.24 -76.14 -7.49
CA ALA A 11 -8.95 -75.47 -7.44
C ALA A 11 -9.09 -74.22 -6.56
N GLN A 12 -8.49 -74.25 -5.37
CA GLN A 12 -8.35 -73.07 -4.53
C GLN A 12 -7.23 -72.21 -5.11
N THR A 13 -7.60 -71.32 -6.03
CA THR A 13 -6.80 -70.12 -6.30
C THR A 13 -6.73 -69.34 -4.99
N GLN A 14 -5.57 -69.33 -4.35
CA GLN A 14 -5.32 -68.46 -3.20
C GLN A 14 -5.30 -67.02 -3.70
N CYS A 15 -6.45 -66.34 -3.63
CA CYS A 15 -6.52 -64.89 -3.77
C CYS A 15 -5.67 -64.26 -2.66
N ALA A 16 -4.80 -63.31 -3.05
CA ALA A 16 -3.93 -62.58 -2.14
C ALA A 16 -4.70 -61.99 -0.94
N PRO A 17 -4.12 -61.97 0.27
CA PRO A 17 -4.79 -61.42 1.44
C PRO A 17 -5.10 -59.94 1.23
N GLU A 18 -6.34 -59.56 1.52
CA GLU A 18 -6.81 -58.18 1.46
C GLU A 18 -5.86 -57.28 2.27
N ARG A 19 -5.27 -56.28 1.60
CA ARG A 19 -4.49 -55.24 2.27
C ARG A 19 -5.43 -54.51 3.24
N LYS A 20 -5.17 -54.64 4.55
CA LYS A 20 -5.90 -53.90 5.58
C LYS A 20 -5.85 -52.42 5.21
N LEU A 21 -7.03 -51.85 4.97
CA LEU A 21 -7.22 -50.46 4.57
C LEU A 21 -6.40 -49.56 5.51
N ASN A 22 -5.46 -48.80 4.96
CA ASN A 22 -4.65 -47.84 5.71
C ASN A 22 -5.63 -46.87 6.39
N LYS A 23 -5.89 -47.06 7.69
CA LYS A 23 -6.67 -46.12 8.49
C LYS A 23 -5.97 -44.78 8.33
N THR A 24 -6.64 -43.84 7.68
CA THR A 24 -6.07 -42.53 7.40
C THR A 24 -5.53 -41.96 8.71
N PRO A 25 -4.27 -41.50 8.77
CA PRO A 25 -3.69 -41.00 10.00
C PRO A 25 -4.60 -39.93 10.60
N LYS A 26 -4.84 -39.96 11.91
CA LYS A 26 -5.74 -39.00 12.60
C LYS A 26 -5.42 -37.54 12.24
N ALA A 27 -4.15 -37.23 12.00
CA ALA A 27 -3.69 -35.92 11.54
C ALA A 27 -4.23 -35.51 10.15
N SER A 28 -4.37 -36.45 9.22
CA SER A 28 -4.91 -36.20 7.88
C SER A 28 -6.41 -35.90 7.94
N ILE A 29 -7.16 -36.64 8.77
CA ILE A 29 -8.59 -36.41 9.01
C ILE A 29 -8.80 -35.01 9.61
N ILE A 30 -8.04 -34.66 10.65
CA ILE A 30 -8.09 -33.32 11.26
C ILE A 30 -7.71 -32.23 10.26
N LYS A 31 -6.71 -32.46 9.40
CA LYS A 31 -6.31 -31.50 8.36
C LYS A 31 -7.42 -31.30 7.33
N MET A 32 -8.08 -32.36 6.89
CA MET A 32 -9.20 -32.29 5.95
C MET A 32 -10.41 -31.57 6.56
N ALA A 33 -10.76 -31.87 7.81
CA ALA A 33 -11.86 -31.19 8.50
C ALA A 33 -11.59 -29.69 8.67
N LYS A 34 -10.34 -29.30 8.99
CA LYS A 34 -9.91 -27.89 9.02
C LYS A 34 -10.09 -27.18 7.67
N VAL A 35 -9.75 -27.85 6.57
CA VAL A 35 -9.89 -27.29 5.21
C VAL A 35 -11.36 -27.13 4.83
N LYS A 36 -12.21 -28.10 5.20
CA LYS A 36 -13.64 -28.08 4.90
C LYS A 36 -14.46 -27.19 5.86
N GLY A 37 -13.89 -26.76 6.98
CA GLY A 37 -14.59 -25.97 7.99
C GLY A 37 -15.59 -26.77 8.84
N GLU A 38 -15.50 -28.10 8.80
CA GLU A 38 -16.35 -29.01 9.55
C GLU A 38 -15.91 -29.10 11.02
N GLU A 39 -16.80 -29.58 11.89
CA GLU A 39 -16.45 -29.85 13.28
C GLU A 39 -15.45 -31.00 13.39
N TYR A 40 -14.51 -30.91 14.34
CA TYR A 40 -13.52 -31.96 14.56
C TYR A 40 -12.99 -31.96 15.99
N ILE A 41 -12.49 -33.12 16.42
CA ILE A 41 -11.78 -33.25 17.69
C ILE A 41 -10.29 -33.00 17.44
N ASN A 42 -9.71 -32.04 18.15
CA ASN A 42 -8.29 -31.75 18.01
C ASN A 42 -7.40 -32.84 18.64
N HIS A 43 -6.08 -32.77 18.42
CA HIS A 43 -5.12 -33.73 18.97
C HIS A 43 -5.09 -33.75 20.52
N ARG A 44 -5.67 -32.75 21.18
CA ARG A 44 -5.79 -32.65 22.64
C ARG A 44 -7.15 -33.14 23.16
N GLY A 45 -8.00 -33.71 22.29
CA GLY A 45 -9.32 -34.24 22.67
C GLY A 45 -10.44 -33.20 22.79
N LYS A 46 -10.19 -31.92 22.45
CA LYS A 46 -11.22 -30.87 22.50
C LYS A 46 -12.01 -30.83 21.19
N LEU A 47 -13.34 -30.84 21.30
CA LEU A 47 -14.24 -30.59 20.16
C LEU A 47 -14.09 -29.14 19.70
N ILE A 48 -13.84 -28.96 18.40
CA ILE A 48 -13.89 -27.67 17.71
C ILE A 48 -15.15 -27.70 16.86
N GLU A 49 -16.08 -26.81 17.17
CA GLU A 49 -17.33 -26.66 16.42
C GLU A 49 -17.06 -26.19 14.99
N LYS A 50 -18.00 -26.48 14.08
CA LYS A 50 -17.93 -26.04 12.69
C LYS A 50 -17.75 -24.54 12.61
N CYS A 51 -16.86 -24.08 11.73
CA CYS A 51 -16.70 -22.66 11.50
C CYS A 51 -17.89 -22.19 10.64
N THR A 52 -18.97 -21.71 11.26
CA THR A 52 -19.88 -20.80 10.56
C THR A 52 -19.02 -19.61 10.18
N ILE A 53 -18.91 -19.29 8.89
CA ILE A 53 -18.13 -18.16 8.39
C ILE A 53 -18.63 -16.90 9.10
N GLY A 54 -18.03 -16.58 10.24
CA GLY A 54 -18.15 -15.28 10.88
C GLY A 54 -17.53 -14.29 9.91
N LYS A 55 -18.17 -13.11 9.81
CA LYS A 55 -17.79 -11.99 8.93
C LYS A 55 -16.32 -12.07 8.51
N ASN A 56 -16.10 -12.18 7.19
CA ASN A 56 -14.81 -12.27 6.53
C ASN A 56 -13.70 -11.72 7.43
N CYS A 57 -12.85 -12.61 7.92
CA CYS A 57 -11.63 -12.24 8.60
C CYS A 57 -10.63 -11.64 7.59
N ARG A 58 -11.04 -10.57 6.92
CA ARG A 58 -10.13 -9.46 6.70
C ARG A 58 -9.78 -9.06 8.13
N ALA A 59 -8.56 -9.35 8.57
CA ALA A 59 -8.03 -8.64 9.72
C ALA A 59 -8.44 -7.18 9.47
N GLU A 60 -9.37 -6.67 10.28
CA GLU A 60 -9.50 -5.23 10.41
C GLU A 60 -8.08 -4.84 10.70
N GLU A 61 -7.46 -4.19 9.72
CA GLU A 61 -6.12 -3.67 9.85
C GLU A 61 -6.26 -2.83 11.09
N LYS A 62 -5.80 -3.35 12.24
CA LYS A 62 -5.78 -2.62 13.48
C LYS A 62 -4.81 -1.52 13.16
N GLN A 63 -5.32 -0.43 12.59
CA GLN A 63 -4.70 0.85 12.62
C GLN A 63 -4.53 1.05 14.11
N ARG A 64 -3.33 0.69 14.59
CA ARG A 64 -2.83 1.16 15.86
C ARG A 64 -2.64 2.64 15.58
N SER A 65 -3.74 3.40 15.60
CA SER A 65 -3.67 4.84 15.61
C SER A 65 -3.01 5.13 16.95
N THR A 66 -1.71 5.40 16.90
CA THR A 66 -1.18 6.37 17.82
C THR A 66 -1.93 7.64 17.45
N ASP A 67 -3.12 7.84 18.00
CA ASP A 67 -3.97 8.98 17.69
C ASP A 67 -3.26 10.18 18.29
N TYR A 68 -2.56 10.90 17.42
CA TYR A 68 -2.07 12.22 17.76
C TYR A 68 -3.28 13.15 17.81
N PRO A 69 -3.30 14.12 18.72
CA PRO A 69 -4.40 15.06 18.77
C PRO A 69 -4.52 15.78 17.42
N ASP A 70 -5.76 15.98 16.97
CA ASP A 70 -6.02 16.64 15.68
C ASP A 70 -5.34 18.00 15.56
N THR A 71 -5.18 18.70 16.68
CA THR A 71 -4.45 19.97 16.78
C THR A 71 -3.01 19.84 16.29
N LEU A 72 -2.28 18.80 16.70
CA LEU A 72 -0.91 18.55 16.28
C LEU A 72 -0.84 18.15 14.80
N ILE A 73 -1.79 17.34 14.33
CA ILE A 73 -1.87 16.94 12.92
C ILE A 73 -2.09 18.16 12.03
N ASN A 74 -3.01 19.05 12.42
CA ASN A 74 -3.28 20.27 11.69
C ASN A 74 -2.09 21.22 11.71
N LEU A 75 -1.41 21.36 12.86
CA LEU A 75 -0.19 22.15 12.96
C LEU A 75 0.91 21.66 12.01
N ILE A 76 1.13 20.34 11.93
CA ILE A 76 2.08 19.75 10.97
C ILE A 76 1.65 20.03 9.53
N LYS A 77 0.36 19.89 9.21
CA LYS A 77 -0.15 20.19 7.87
C LYS A 77 0.08 21.65 7.49
N ASP A 78 -0.16 22.58 8.41
CA ASP A 78 -0.01 24.01 8.15
C ASP A 78 1.45 24.40 8.00
N HIS A 79 2.35 23.81 8.80
CA HIS A 79 3.78 23.92 8.59
C HIS A 79 4.20 23.37 7.21
N ILE A 80 3.71 22.21 6.76
CA ILE A 80 4.04 21.69 5.42
C ILE A 80 3.56 22.63 4.30
N LYS A 81 2.40 23.29 4.47
CA LYS A 81 1.88 24.27 3.50
C LYS A 81 2.72 25.55 3.44
N SER A 82 3.47 25.90 4.49
CA SER A 82 4.27 27.13 4.54
C SER A 82 5.41 27.16 3.52
N PHE A 83 5.87 26.01 3.04
CA PHE A 83 7.00 25.88 2.10
C PHE A 83 6.71 26.32 0.65
N LYS A 84 5.52 26.86 0.36
CA LYS A 84 5.13 27.44 -0.95
C LYS A 84 5.58 26.60 -2.17
N PRO A 85 5.12 25.34 -2.30
CA PRO A 85 5.55 24.48 -3.39
C PRO A 85 5.05 24.98 -4.76
N ARG A 86 5.84 24.77 -5.81
CA ARG A 86 5.55 25.28 -7.16
C ARG A 86 5.14 24.15 -8.11
N GLN A 87 4.13 24.35 -8.95
CA GLN A 87 3.83 23.39 -10.01
C GLN A 87 4.88 23.42 -11.12
N SER A 88 5.39 22.25 -11.48
CA SER A 88 6.21 22.08 -12.68
C SER A 88 5.38 22.36 -13.93
N HIS A 89 5.92 23.13 -14.86
CA HIS A 89 5.27 23.58 -16.10
C HIS A 89 4.66 22.43 -16.91
N TYR A 90 5.41 21.35 -17.15
CA TYR A 90 4.92 20.18 -17.91
C TYR A 90 3.80 19.42 -17.20
N SER A 91 3.79 19.42 -15.88
CA SER A 91 2.77 18.71 -15.10
C SER A 91 1.51 19.56 -14.89
N ARG A 92 1.51 20.87 -15.16
CA ARG A 92 0.33 21.73 -14.93
C ARG A 92 -0.92 21.19 -15.62
N ARG A 93 -0.81 20.82 -16.90
CA ARG A 93 -1.94 20.30 -17.70
C ARG A 93 -2.28 18.85 -17.38
N LYS A 94 -1.27 18.00 -17.15
CA LYS A 94 -1.46 16.54 -16.96
C LYS A 94 -1.74 16.13 -15.51
N ASN A 95 -1.22 16.89 -14.55
CA ASN A 95 -1.26 16.60 -13.11
C ASN A 95 -1.36 17.92 -12.31
N PRO A 96 -2.50 18.65 -12.39
CA PRO A 96 -2.65 19.98 -11.78
C PRO A 96 -2.54 19.96 -10.24
N LEU A 97 -2.71 18.81 -9.58
CA LEU A 97 -2.59 18.72 -8.12
C LEU A 97 -1.18 18.35 -7.64
N ARG A 98 -0.20 18.23 -8.54
CA ARG A 98 1.17 17.86 -8.19
C ARG A 98 2.07 19.08 -8.11
N PHE A 99 2.62 19.32 -6.92
CA PHE A 99 3.54 20.44 -6.69
C PHE A 99 4.94 19.94 -6.35
N CYS A 100 5.94 20.78 -6.62
CA CYS A 100 7.35 20.47 -6.43
C CYS A 100 7.97 21.43 -5.40
N LEU A 101 8.73 20.85 -4.48
CA LEU A 101 9.59 21.53 -3.52
C LEU A 101 11.03 21.63 -4.07
N PRO A 102 11.86 22.54 -3.55
CA PRO A 102 13.27 22.64 -3.91
C PRO A 102 14.03 21.30 -3.73
N GLU A 103 15.01 21.03 -4.57
CA GLU A 103 15.79 19.77 -4.55
C GLU A 103 16.67 19.62 -3.29
N GLY A 104 17.15 20.75 -2.74
CA GLY A 104 17.95 20.76 -1.52
C GLY A 104 17.15 20.63 -0.22
N LEU A 105 15.81 20.59 -0.29
CA LEU A 105 14.96 20.41 0.88
C LEU A 105 14.57 18.95 1.01
N THR A 106 14.71 18.36 2.20
CA THR A 106 14.23 17.01 2.48
C THR A 106 13.14 16.98 3.55
N ILE A 107 12.39 15.89 3.62
CA ILE A 107 11.40 15.69 4.70
C ILE A 107 12.07 15.70 6.09
N LYS A 108 13.34 15.27 6.17
CA LYS A 108 14.10 15.32 7.43
C LYS A 108 14.37 16.77 7.84
N ASP A 109 14.80 17.60 6.90
CA ASP A 109 15.04 19.02 7.16
C ASP A 109 13.74 19.72 7.56
N MET A 110 12.65 19.46 6.84
CA MET A 110 11.33 20.00 7.18
C MET A 110 10.87 19.55 8.59
N HIS A 111 11.16 18.31 8.98
CA HIS A 111 10.85 17.81 10.32
C HIS A 111 11.70 18.49 11.39
N SER A 112 13.01 18.67 11.15
CA SER A 112 13.88 19.41 12.05
C SER A 112 13.48 20.88 12.19
N MET A 113 13.09 21.53 11.09
CA MET A 113 12.54 22.90 11.09
C MET A 113 11.28 22.99 11.94
N PHE A 114 10.33 22.05 11.77
CA PHE A 114 9.12 21.99 12.57
C PHE A 114 9.41 21.87 14.08
N GLN A 115 10.34 20.98 14.46
CA GLN A 115 10.72 20.81 15.86
C GLN A 115 11.37 22.07 16.43
N SER A 116 12.17 22.78 15.63
CA SER A 116 12.83 24.03 16.05
C SER A 116 11.87 25.22 16.17
N GLU A 117 10.87 25.31 15.28
CA GLU A 117 9.93 26.43 15.22
C GLU A 117 8.85 26.33 16.30
N TYR A 118 8.26 25.15 16.47
CA TYR A 118 7.16 24.95 17.42
C TYR A 118 7.63 24.43 18.79
N LEU A 119 8.91 24.06 18.93
CA LEU A 119 9.47 23.45 20.15
C LEU A 119 8.75 22.16 20.58
N ILE A 120 8.13 21.45 19.64
CA ILE A 120 7.40 20.19 19.88
C ILE A 120 8.24 19.01 19.41
N ASN A 121 8.56 18.10 20.33
CA ASN A 121 9.25 16.87 19.98
C ASN A 121 8.27 15.80 19.44
N ILE A 122 8.28 15.60 18.13
CA ILE A 122 7.56 14.51 17.47
C ILE A 122 8.52 13.53 16.79
N HIS A 123 8.14 12.25 16.74
CA HIS A 123 8.89 11.25 16.00
C HIS A 123 8.77 11.47 14.48
N TYR A 124 9.90 11.38 13.76
CA TYR A 124 9.98 11.57 12.31
C TYR A 124 8.93 10.79 11.52
N LYS A 125 8.64 9.53 11.92
CA LYS A 125 7.66 8.66 11.27
C LYS A 125 6.26 9.30 11.17
N ILE A 126 5.87 10.12 12.14
CA ILE A 126 4.57 10.79 12.19
C ILE A 126 4.52 11.87 11.13
N TYR A 127 5.55 12.73 11.13
CA TYR A 127 5.70 13.82 10.17
C TYR A 127 5.76 13.27 8.74
N TYR A 128 6.57 12.23 8.52
CA TYR A 128 6.69 11.54 7.25
C TYR A 128 5.36 10.92 6.78
N LYS A 129 4.62 10.28 7.69
CA LYS A 129 3.30 9.73 7.38
C LYS A 129 2.35 10.85 6.93
N ILE A 130 2.25 11.94 7.70
CA ILE A 130 1.38 13.07 7.36
C ILE A 130 1.76 13.67 6.01
N PHE A 131 3.06 13.88 5.76
CA PHE A 131 3.57 14.38 4.49
C PHE A 131 3.15 13.47 3.32
N THR A 132 3.41 12.17 3.42
CA THR A 132 3.18 11.22 2.31
C THR A 132 1.71 10.89 2.07
N THR A 133 0.87 10.89 3.11
CA THR A 133 -0.56 10.55 2.96
C THR A 133 -1.44 11.74 2.61
N ASN A 134 -1.09 12.96 3.02
CA ASN A 134 -1.94 14.14 2.83
C ASN A 134 -1.50 15.04 1.68
N PHE A 135 -0.26 14.90 1.18
CA PHE A 135 0.30 15.82 0.21
C PHE A 135 0.87 15.10 -1.02
N ASN A 136 0.52 15.59 -2.21
CA ASN A 136 1.08 15.14 -3.49
C ASN A 136 2.27 16.02 -3.90
N LEU A 137 3.31 16.03 -3.06
CA LEU A 137 4.52 16.83 -3.24
C LEU A 137 5.67 15.97 -3.77
N LYS A 138 6.47 16.55 -4.67
CA LYS A 138 7.72 15.97 -5.16
C LYS A 138 8.90 16.88 -4.79
N PHE A 139 10.06 16.31 -4.54
CA PHE A 139 11.29 17.09 -4.45
C PHE A 139 11.95 17.23 -5.81
N GLY A 140 12.48 18.42 -6.08
CA GLY A 140 13.18 18.75 -7.31
C GLY A 140 12.26 19.03 -8.49
N PHE A 141 12.73 19.92 -9.35
CA PHE A 141 12.06 20.29 -10.59
C PHE A 141 12.57 19.41 -11.75
N PRO A 142 11.76 19.17 -12.79
CA PRO A 142 12.27 18.62 -14.04
C PRO A 142 13.45 19.47 -14.54
N ARG A 143 14.51 18.81 -15.06
CA ARG A 143 15.72 19.51 -15.56
C ARG A 143 15.41 20.53 -16.66
N SER A 144 14.35 20.28 -17.44
CA SER A 144 13.79 21.20 -18.39
C SER A 144 12.36 21.49 -17.95
N ASP A 145 12.13 22.55 -17.19
CA ASP A 145 10.80 22.98 -16.75
C ASP A 145 10.26 24.17 -17.58
N THR A 146 10.89 24.47 -18.72
CA THR A 146 10.42 25.48 -19.67
C THR A 146 10.02 24.81 -20.98
N CYS A 147 8.85 25.17 -21.51
CA CYS A 147 8.50 24.86 -22.88
C CYS A 147 9.09 25.91 -23.84
N SER A 148 8.99 25.66 -25.14
CA SER A 148 9.43 26.60 -26.18
C SER A 148 8.79 27.98 -26.03
N GLN A 149 7.49 28.07 -25.71
CA GLN A 149 6.80 29.35 -25.51
C GLN A 149 7.35 30.12 -24.30
N CYS A 150 7.54 29.44 -23.15
CA CYS A 150 8.18 30.05 -21.98
C CYS A 150 9.58 30.58 -22.30
N HIS A 151 10.35 29.84 -23.12
CA HIS A 151 11.67 30.27 -23.56
C HIS A 151 11.59 31.52 -24.45
N SER A 152 10.68 31.55 -25.42
CA SER A 152 10.43 32.73 -26.25
C SER A 152 10.01 33.96 -25.42
N PHE A 153 9.16 33.78 -24.41
CA PHE A 153 8.79 34.86 -23.49
C PHE A 153 9.99 35.36 -22.68
N GLN A 154 10.85 34.47 -22.18
CA GLN A 154 12.08 34.86 -21.50
C GLN A 154 13.02 35.65 -22.41
N GLN A 155 13.22 35.18 -23.65
CA GLN A 155 14.06 35.88 -24.62
C GLN A 155 13.54 37.29 -24.91
N LYS A 156 12.23 37.44 -25.09
CA LYS A 156 11.60 38.76 -25.26
C LYS A 156 11.84 39.64 -24.04
N LEU A 157 11.54 39.16 -22.84
CA LEU A 157 11.72 39.93 -21.59
C LEU A 157 13.17 40.34 -21.32
N SER A 158 14.15 39.59 -21.83
CA SER A 158 15.58 39.92 -21.73
C SER A 158 16.05 40.93 -22.77
N SER A 159 15.24 41.23 -23.80
CA SER A 159 15.59 42.22 -24.82
C SER A 159 15.53 43.64 -24.24
N PRO A 160 16.58 44.47 -24.43
CA PRO A 160 16.62 45.84 -23.91
C PRO A 160 15.64 46.79 -24.60
N GLU A 161 15.10 46.43 -25.78
CA GLU A 161 14.25 47.29 -26.60
C GLU A 161 12.75 47.22 -26.26
N ILE A 162 12.34 46.35 -25.33
CA ILE A 162 10.91 46.18 -25.00
C ILE A 162 10.41 47.29 -24.07
N SER A 163 9.27 47.87 -24.43
CA SER A 163 8.56 48.86 -23.63
C SER A 163 8.00 48.26 -22.33
N ASP A 164 7.88 49.06 -21.27
CA ASP A 164 7.41 48.54 -19.98
C ASP A 164 5.97 48.02 -20.04
N ALA A 165 5.12 48.60 -20.90
CA ALA A 165 3.78 48.10 -21.16
C ALA A 165 3.80 46.69 -21.75
N GLU A 166 4.67 46.43 -22.73
CA GLU A 166 4.81 45.10 -23.34
C GLU A 166 5.40 44.08 -22.37
N LYS A 167 6.33 44.47 -21.49
CA LYS A 167 6.85 43.58 -20.44
C LYS A 167 5.75 43.11 -19.51
N VAL A 168 4.85 44.01 -19.10
CA VAL A 168 3.69 43.65 -18.26
C VAL A 168 2.78 42.66 -18.99
N GLN A 169 2.46 42.92 -20.26
CA GLN A 169 1.64 42.01 -21.07
C GLN A 169 2.26 40.63 -21.22
N ILE A 170 3.55 40.55 -21.57
CA ILE A 170 4.27 39.27 -21.73
C ILE A 170 4.33 38.51 -20.40
N THR A 171 4.52 39.22 -19.28
CA THR A 171 4.55 38.60 -17.95
C THR A 171 3.19 37.99 -17.59
N MET A 172 2.10 38.74 -17.81
CA MET A 172 0.74 38.27 -17.55
C MET A 172 0.40 37.04 -18.41
N VAL A 173 0.72 37.06 -19.71
CA VAL A 173 0.50 35.91 -20.60
C VAL A 173 1.33 34.70 -20.16
N LYS A 174 2.58 34.92 -19.73
CA LYS A 174 3.46 33.86 -19.23
C LYS A 174 2.95 33.22 -17.93
N GLU A 175 2.25 33.97 -17.07
CA GLU A 175 1.64 33.44 -15.85
C GLU A 175 0.40 32.58 -16.14
N LEU A 176 -0.38 32.95 -17.16
CA LEU A 176 -1.57 32.22 -17.60
C LEU A 176 -1.26 30.97 -18.45
N HIS A 177 -0.05 30.88 -19.01
CA HIS A 177 0.41 29.81 -19.89
C HIS A 177 0.79 28.50 -19.15
#